data_AF-A0A510V719-F1
#
_entry.id   AF-A0A510V719-F1
#
_cell.length_a   1.000
_cell.length_b   1.000
_cell.length_c   1.000
_cell.angle_alpha   90.00
_cell.angle_beta   90.00
_cell.angle_gamma   90.00
#
_symmetry.space_group_name_H-M   'P 1'
#
loop_
_entity.id
_entity.type
_entity.pdbx_description
1 polymer ?
#
loop_
_entity_poly.entity_id
_entity_poly.type
_entity_poly.pdbx_seq_one_letter_code
_entity_poly.pdbx_strand_id
1 'polypeptide(L)'
;MTTPDDAPPVAVPAAGTPEPTPAGAFASPSGRRELPPTPTAPEANPAQEPGAAPGPAARPEQAAPRPPGTHWSVPHGSVPAYAPPDPHGGPVGQPVPAPWAGVPYPTTGTTADVDPAQPTGPAGVPHTVVLHRKRRRTLSAAWVVPLVLLALAAGAVGGVLGSRLTTDDRLADAGLPVAPVGAAPVERAAGSVAAIAAGVLPSVVSIQVDGPDGSATGSGFVLRGDGYLVTNNHVIAQADGAASTSITVTFGDGSEQEASIVGRTADYDLAVLKVDVEGLTPLLLGDSDAVVVGDPVVAVGAPLGLAGTVTTGIVSALNRPVSAGEATDSQDQAFINAIQTDAAINPGNSGGPLVNAVGEVIGINSAIAQPPGSLSTVGGSIGLGFAIPSNQVRRTADQLIEKGIATYPIIGVLLDQRYSGEGVQVSADVQDGRQPVTAGGPAERAGIHPGDVILAIDGRPVTDPDELIVAIRARTPGDTIVLHVRSGSSERDVRVKLDESPTD
;
A
#
# COMPACT_ATOMS: atom_id res chain seq x y z
N MET A 1 -65.70 -27.31 -53.45
CA MET A 1 -65.03 -26.50 -54.49
C MET A 1 -63.58 -26.34 -54.08
N THR A 2 -62.68 -26.90 -54.88
CA THR A 2 -61.25 -26.54 -55.09
C THR A 2 -60.35 -26.28 -53.87
N THR A 3 -59.39 -27.18 -53.68
CA THR A 3 -58.10 -26.93 -53.02
C THR A 3 -57.29 -25.85 -53.75
N PRO A 4 -56.41 -25.15 -53.02
CA PRO A 4 -55.10 -24.82 -53.56
C PRO A 4 -53.99 -25.14 -52.56
N ASP A 5 -53.19 -26.15 -52.92
CA ASP A 5 -51.79 -26.32 -52.56
C ASP A 5 -50.99 -25.64 -53.69
N ASP A 6 -50.24 -24.58 -53.41
CA ASP A 6 -49.03 -24.19 -54.14
C ASP A 6 -48.38 -22.96 -53.51
N ALA A 7 -47.34 -23.18 -52.71
CA ALA A 7 -46.33 -22.17 -52.39
C ALA A 7 -44.95 -22.87 -52.40
N PRO A 8 -43.95 -22.33 -53.13
CA PRO A 8 -42.66 -23.00 -53.29
C PRO A 8 -41.81 -22.95 -52.01
N PRO A 9 -40.90 -23.90 -51.79
CA PRO A 9 -40.04 -23.92 -50.61
C PRO A 9 -39.01 -22.79 -50.65
N VAL A 10 -38.97 -22.00 -49.57
CA VAL A 10 -37.93 -20.99 -49.33
C VAL A 10 -36.63 -21.69 -48.94
N ALA A 11 -35.56 -21.44 -49.71
CA ALA A 11 -34.23 -21.95 -49.41
C ALA A 11 -33.64 -21.25 -48.17
N VAL A 12 -33.21 -22.05 -47.19
CA VAL A 12 -32.45 -21.62 -46.01
C VAL A 12 -30.96 -21.57 -46.39
N PRO A 13 -30.22 -20.48 -46.13
CA PRO A 13 -28.78 -20.46 -46.36
C PRO A 13 -28.07 -21.32 -45.31
N ALA A 14 -27.15 -22.17 -45.76
CA ALA A 14 -26.31 -23.01 -44.93
C ALA A 14 -25.39 -22.17 -44.03
N ALA A 15 -25.21 -22.63 -42.79
CA ALA A 15 -24.34 -22.03 -41.79
C ALA A 15 -22.87 -21.97 -42.25
N GLY A 16 -22.28 -20.78 -42.19
CA GLY A 16 -20.84 -20.58 -42.36
C GLY A 16 -20.06 -21.19 -41.20
N THR A 17 -18.91 -21.76 -41.53
CA THR A 17 -17.93 -22.33 -40.59
C THR A 17 -17.34 -21.22 -39.70
N PRO A 18 -17.24 -21.41 -38.37
CA PRO A 18 -16.59 -20.41 -37.52
C PRO A 18 -15.06 -20.45 -37.70
N GLU A 19 -14.49 -19.26 -37.88
CA GLU A 19 -13.06 -18.96 -37.92
C GLU A 19 -12.44 -19.13 -36.50
N PRO A 20 -11.19 -19.61 -36.37
CA PRO A 20 -10.60 -19.88 -35.05
C PRO A 20 -10.11 -18.60 -34.35
N THR A 21 -10.63 -18.34 -33.15
CA THR A 21 -10.16 -17.32 -32.21
C THR A 21 -8.73 -17.62 -31.71
N PRO A 22 -7.84 -16.63 -31.51
CA PRO A 22 -6.48 -16.86 -31.03
C PRO A 22 -6.49 -17.34 -29.56
N ALA A 23 -5.68 -18.35 -29.27
CA ALA A 23 -5.48 -18.85 -27.91
C ALA A 23 -4.82 -17.77 -27.03
N GLY A 24 -5.48 -17.43 -25.92
CA GLY A 24 -4.90 -16.62 -24.86
C GLY A 24 -3.73 -17.34 -24.20
N ALA A 25 -2.65 -16.60 -23.97
CA ALA A 25 -1.55 -17.04 -23.13
C ALA A 25 -2.02 -17.14 -21.67
N PHE A 26 -1.42 -18.06 -20.90
CA PHE A 26 -1.64 -18.40 -19.48
C PHE A 26 -2.64 -19.54 -19.20
N ALA A 27 -2.16 -20.77 -19.37
CA ALA A 27 -2.66 -21.94 -18.63
C ALA A 27 -1.80 -22.16 -17.38
N SER A 28 -2.42 -22.35 -16.21
CA SER A 28 -1.76 -22.70 -14.95
C SER A 28 -1.20 -24.13 -14.96
N PRO A 29 -0.12 -24.44 -14.20
CA PRO A 29 0.64 -25.66 -14.37
C PRO A 29 0.13 -26.79 -13.47
N SER A 30 -0.67 -27.69 -14.04
CA SER A 30 -0.93 -29.00 -13.43
C SER A 30 -1.26 -30.02 -14.51
N GLY A 31 -0.22 -30.64 -15.07
CA GLY A 31 -0.38 -31.76 -15.99
C GLY A 31 0.96 -32.34 -16.42
N ARG A 32 1.22 -33.59 -16.01
CA ARG A 32 2.32 -34.40 -16.57
C ARG A 32 2.16 -34.44 -18.10
N ARG A 33 3.15 -33.93 -18.82
CA ARG A 33 3.19 -33.97 -20.29
C ARG A 33 3.93 -35.22 -20.75
N GLU A 34 3.21 -36.09 -21.44
CA GLU A 34 3.74 -37.22 -22.19
C GLU A 34 4.44 -36.70 -23.46
N LEU A 35 5.64 -37.21 -23.76
CA LEU A 35 6.45 -36.75 -24.90
C LEU A 35 5.98 -37.43 -26.21
N PRO A 36 5.90 -36.70 -27.34
CA PRO A 36 5.56 -37.28 -28.63
C PRO A 36 6.72 -38.11 -29.24
N PRO A 37 6.43 -39.10 -30.10
CA PRO A 37 7.44 -39.99 -30.66
C PRO A 37 8.32 -39.30 -31.71
N THR A 38 9.61 -39.64 -31.69
CA THR A 38 10.62 -39.14 -32.63
C THR A 38 10.44 -39.77 -34.03
N PRO A 39 10.56 -39.00 -35.15
CA PRO A 39 10.46 -39.56 -36.49
C PRO A 39 11.74 -40.32 -36.88
N THR A 40 11.55 -41.45 -37.55
CA THR A 40 12.56 -42.36 -38.09
C THR A 40 13.19 -41.85 -39.39
N ALA A 41 14.49 -42.14 -39.57
CA ALA A 41 15.21 -42.06 -40.85
C ALA A 41 15.96 -43.40 -41.11
N PRO A 42 16.23 -43.78 -42.37
CA PRO A 42 16.23 -45.19 -42.79
C PRO A 42 17.59 -45.93 -42.80
N GLU A 43 17.47 -47.24 -42.60
CA GLU A 43 18.31 -48.43 -42.83
C GLU A 43 19.75 -48.37 -43.36
N ALA A 44 20.64 -49.11 -42.65
CA ALA A 44 21.61 -50.03 -43.25
C ALA A 44 21.91 -51.21 -42.29
N ASN A 45 22.04 -52.42 -42.86
CA ASN A 45 21.95 -53.76 -42.25
C ASN A 45 23.35 -54.36 -41.83
N PRO A 46 23.53 -55.64 -41.46
CA PRO A 46 23.86 -56.13 -40.12
C PRO A 46 25.21 -56.91 -40.02
N ALA A 47 25.75 -57.17 -38.81
CA ALA A 47 26.54 -58.40 -38.51
C ALA A 47 27.08 -58.50 -37.06
N GLN A 48 26.80 -59.66 -36.45
CA GLN A 48 27.65 -60.54 -35.61
C GLN A 48 28.03 -60.18 -34.13
N GLU A 49 27.66 -61.12 -33.25
CA GLU A 49 27.91 -61.31 -31.79
C GLU A 49 29.39 -61.66 -31.45
N PRO A 50 29.81 -62.21 -30.27
CA PRO A 50 29.22 -62.36 -28.91
C PRO A 50 30.22 -62.09 -27.72
N GLY A 51 29.76 -62.14 -26.44
CA GLY A 51 30.65 -62.59 -25.33
C GLY A 51 30.46 -62.07 -23.88
N ALA A 52 29.80 -62.89 -23.04
CA ALA A 52 30.10 -63.28 -21.63
C ALA A 52 30.07 -62.29 -20.41
N ALA A 53 28.99 -62.39 -19.60
CA ALA A 53 28.84 -62.75 -18.14
C ALA A 53 29.75 -62.17 -17.00
N PRO A 54 29.46 -62.37 -15.67
CA PRO A 54 28.33 -61.86 -14.85
C PRO A 54 28.72 -61.24 -13.45
N GLY A 55 27.92 -60.27 -12.93
CA GLY A 55 27.67 -59.90 -11.51
C GLY A 55 28.83 -59.41 -10.59
N PRO A 56 28.61 -58.97 -9.31
CA PRO A 56 27.38 -58.51 -8.62
C PRO A 56 27.55 -57.24 -7.74
N ALA A 57 26.42 -56.79 -7.16
CA ALA A 57 26.22 -56.15 -5.84
C ALA A 57 26.72 -54.72 -5.53
N ALA A 58 25.77 -53.96 -4.97
CA ALA A 58 25.85 -52.58 -4.51
C ALA A 58 26.63 -52.37 -3.19
N ARG A 59 27.21 -51.16 -3.03
CA ARG A 59 27.49 -50.52 -1.74
C ARG A 59 27.37 -48.99 -1.84
N PRO A 60 26.97 -48.29 -0.77
CA PRO A 60 26.70 -46.86 -0.77
C PRO A 60 27.97 -46.04 -0.52
N GLU A 61 28.13 -44.93 -1.23
CA GLU A 61 29.31 -44.08 -1.17
C GLU A 61 29.15 -42.96 -0.14
N GLN A 62 30.07 -42.94 0.84
CA GLN A 62 30.30 -41.84 1.79
C GLN A 62 31.05 -40.70 1.10
N ALA A 63 30.68 -39.47 1.44
CA ALA A 63 31.29 -38.24 0.94
C ALA A 63 32.70 -38.00 1.52
N ALA A 64 33.60 -37.54 0.66
CA ALA A 64 34.94 -37.02 1.00
C ALA A 64 35.02 -35.49 0.77
N PRO A 65 35.91 -34.77 1.49
CA PRO A 65 35.80 -33.33 1.72
C PRO A 65 36.51 -32.46 0.65
N ARG A 66 36.10 -31.19 0.54
CA ARG A 66 36.74 -30.14 -0.30
C ARG A 66 37.16 -28.90 0.54
N PRO A 67 38.17 -28.14 0.07
CA PRO A 67 39.05 -27.27 0.88
C PRO A 67 38.50 -25.84 1.15
N PRO A 68 39.15 -25.02 2.01
CA PRO A 68 38.53 -23.84 2.60
C PRO A 68 38.61 -22.61 1.68
N GLY A 69 37.45 -21.97 1.46
CA GLY A 69 37.31 -20.69 0.79
C GLY A 69 36.61 -19.68 1.70
N THR A 70 37.32 -18.60 2.01
CA THR A 70 36.90 -17.25 2.42
C THR A 70 35.42 -17.02 2.78
N HIS A 71 35.14 -16.79 4.06
CA HIS A 71 33.87 -16.24 4.55
C HIS A 71 33.97 -14.70 4.68
N TRP A 72 32.98 -14.00 4.13
CA TRP A 72 32.63 -12.64 4.53
C TRP A 72 31.75 -12.74 5.77
N SER A 73 32.18 -12.14 6.87
CA SER A 73 31.43 -12.08 8.14
C SER A 73 30.50 -10.88 8.11
N VAL A 74 29.18 -11.10 8.12
CA VAL A 74 28.17 -10.09 8.46
C VAL A 74 27.88 -10.22 9.96
N PRO A 75 27.90 -9.14 10.78
CA PRO A 75 27.62 -9.25 12.20
C PRO A 75 26.13 -9.55 12.44
N HIS A 76 25.84 -10.66 13.12
CA HIS A 76 24.51 -10.90 13.68
C HIS A 76 24.33 -10.02 14.93
N GLY A 77 23.43 -9.04 14.84
CA GLY A 77 22.87 -8.39 16.02
C GLY A 77 21.98 -9.36 16.79
N SER A 78 22.21 -9.47 18.09
CA SER A 78 21.43 -10.27 19.03
C SER A 78 19.98 -9.79 19.09
N VAL A 79 19.04 -10.68 18.79
CA VAL A 79 17.61 -10.50 19.11
C VAL A 79 17.39 -10.76 20.60
N PRO A 80 16.70 -9.88 21.36
CA PRO A 80 16.22 -10.22 22.69
C PRO A 80 15.06 -11.22 22.57
N ALA A 81 15.13 -12.32 23.31
CA ALA A 81 13.99 -13.22 23.51
C ALA A 81 12.94 -12.51 24.39
N TYR A 82 11.71 -12.38 23.88
CA TYR A 82 10.57 -11.87 24.65
C TYR A 82 10.01 -12.98 25.54
N ALA A 83 10.02 -12.75 26.85
CA ALA A 83 9.35 -13.60 27.84
C ALA A 83 7.86 -13.19 27.95
N PRO A 84 6.92 -14.13 28.14
CA PRO A 84 5.51 -13.79 28.34
C PRO A 84 5.28 -13.03 29.66
N PRO A 85 4.33 -12.08 29.73
CA PRO A 85 4.10 -11.27 30.91
C PRO A 85 3.37 -12.03 32.04
N ASP A 86 3.83 -11.79 33.26
CA ASP A 86 3.31 -12.29 34.53
C ASP A 86 2.00 -11.54 34.91
N PRO A 87 0.91 -12.19 35.39
CA PRO A 87 -0.39 -11.52 35.49
C PRO A 87 -0.59 -10.55 36.66
N HIS A 88 0.39 -10.33 37.56
CA HIS A 88 0.16 -9.57 38.79
C HIS A 88 1.32 -8.62 39.17
N GLY A 89 1.15 -7.30 39.00
CA GLY A 89 1.78 -6.29 39.88
C GLY A 89 2.24 -4.95 39.26
N GLY A 90 1.52 -3.87 39.58
CA GLY A 90 2.05 -2.51 39.92
C GLY A 90 2.64 -1.60 38.81
N PRO A 91 2.45 -0.26 38.88
CA PRO A 91 2.85 0.66 37.81
C PRO A 91 4.35 0.99 37.88
N VAL A 92 5.06 0.83 36.76
CA VAL A 92 6.47 1.23 36.59
C VAL A 92 6.56 2.38 35.57
N GLY A 93 7.26 3.45 35.94
CA GLY A 93 7.39 4.69 35.18
C GLY A 93 8.08 4.53 33.81
N GLN A 94 7.55 5.23 32.82
CA GLN A 94 8.00 5.28 31.43
C GLN A 94 9.39 5.92 31.27
N PRO A 95 10.34 5.31 30.52
CA PRO A 95 11.53 5.99 30.05
C PRO A 95 11.27 6.74 28.73
N VAL A 96 11.72 7.99 28.66
CA VAL A 96 11.68 8.86 27.47
C VAL A 96 12.71 8.39 26.42
N PRO A 97 12.38 8.32 25.12
CA PRO A 97 13.34 7.87 24.10
C PRO A 97 14.31 8.97 23.66
N ALA A 98 15.59 8.64 23.60
CA ALA A 98 16.65 9.50 23.05
C ALA A 98 16.72 9.41 21.50
N PRO A 99 17.01 10.50 20.79
CA PRO A 99 17.08 10.51 19.33
C PRO A 99 18.45 10.02 18.78
N TRP A 100 18.36 9.04 17.87
CA TRP A 100 19.18 8.73 16.69
C TRP A 100 20.68 9.14 16.66
N ALA A 101 21.54 8.13 16.63
CA ALA A 101 22.98 8.22 16.42
C ALA A 101 23.34 8.47 14.95
N GLY A 102 24.04 9.59 14.70
CA GLY A 102 24.72 9.90 13.44
C GLY A 102 26.18 9.44 13.44
N VAL A 103 26.67 9.11 12.24
CA VAL A 103 28.01 8.63 11.88
C VAL A 103 29.13 9.63 12.26
N PRO A 104 30.33 9.19 12.72
CA PRO A 104 31.36 10.09 13.22
C PRO A 104 32.25 10.70 12.12
N TYR A 105 32.48 12.02 12.21
CA TYR A 105 33.63 12.71 11.61
C TYR A 105 34.64 13.07 12.72
N PRO A 106 35.96 13.04 12.45
CA PRO A 106 36.97 13.33 13.47
C PRO A 106 37.24 14.82 13.56
N THR A 107 37.09 15.40 14.75
CA THR A 107 37.66 16.72 15.08
C THR A 107 38.42 16.65 16.39
N THR A 108 39.71 16.91 16.29
CA THR A 108 40.66 17.20 17.37
C THR A 108 40.31 18.49 18.09
N GLY A 109 40.39 18.52 19.43
CA GLY A 109 40.35 19.77 20.19
C GLY A 109 40.06 19.59 21.67
N THR A 110 41.13 19.50 22.46
CA THR A 110 41.17 19.39 23.92
C THR A 110 40.82 20.71 24.61
N THR A 111 39.94 20.67 25.62
CA THR A 111 40.09 21.38 26.92
C THR A 111 39.16 20.74 27.95
N ALA A 112 39.75 20.26 29.06
CA ALA A 112 39.06 19.68 30.20
C ALA A 112 38.83 20.78 31.26
N ASP A 113 37.62 20.84 31.81
CA ASP A 113 37.31 21.55 33.04
C ASP A 113 37.00 20.55 34.17
N VAL A 114 37.49 20.88 35.35
CA VAL A 114 37.67 20.04 36.54
C VAL A 114 36.58 20.35 37.56
N ASP A 115 36.00 19.31 38.17
CA ASP A 115 35.08 19.36 39.31
C ASP A 115 35.87 19.19 40.65
N PRO A 116 35.53 19.88 41.77
CA PRO A 116 36.37 19.94 42.96
C PRO A 116 35.84 19.10 44.14
N ALA A 117 36.71 18.31 44.79
CA ALA A 117 36.59 17.96 46.22
C ALA A 117 37.91 17.38 46.79
N GLN A 118 38.42 18.00 47.87
CA GLN A 118 39.53 17.57 48.74
C GLN A 118 39.05 16.62 49.87
N PRO A 119 39.88 16.13 50.83
CA PRO A 119 41.36 16.10 51.02
C PRO A 119 41.95 14.73 51.48
N THR A 120 43.28 14.59 51.58
CA THR A 120 44.09 14.16 52.77
C THR A 120 45.50 13.66 52.37
N GLY A 121 46.55 14.12 53.08
CA GLY A 121 47.98 13.81 52.83
C GLY A 121 48.45 12.44 53.36
N PRO A 122 49.78 12.10 53.38
CA PRO A 122 50.82 12.92 54.02
C PRO A 122 52.25 12.92 53.41
N ALA A 123 53.03 13.91 53.87
CA ALA A 123 54.47 13.92 54.19
C ALA A 123 55.53 13.44 53.17
N GLY A 124 56.21 14.42 52.55
CA GLY A 124 57.54 14.29 51.94
C GLY A 124 58.47 15.40 52.43
N VAL A 125 59.71 15.03 52.75
CA VAL A 125 60.75 15.66 53.59
C VAL A 125 61.41 16.90 52.92
N PRO A 126 61.87 17.91 53.68
CA PRO A 126 62.38 19.17 53.13
C PRO A 126 63.71 19.04 52.37
N HIS A 127 63.73 19.51 51.12
CA HIS A 127 64.98 19.84 50.42
C HIS A 127 65.20 21.35 50.50
N THR A 128 66.18 21.74 51.29
CA THR A 128 66.69 23.11 51.36
C THR A 128 67.36 23.48 50.03
N VAL A 129 66.62 24.13 49.13
CA VAL A 129 67.20 24.68 47.91
C VAL A 129 67.79 26.06 48.23
N VAL A 130 69.11 26.08 48.39
CA VAL A 130 69.91 27.30 48.46
C VAL A 130 69.74 28.08 47.15
N LEU A 131 68.96 29.16 47.18
CA LEU A 131 68.83 30.09 46.05
C LEU A 131 70.20 30.75 45.78
N HIS A 132 70.96 30.19 44.84
CA HIS A 132 72.07 30.91 44.23
C HIS A 132 71.49 32.07 43.43
N ARG A 133 71.61 33.29 43.98
CA ARG A 133 71.27 34.54 43.30
C ARG A 133 72.20 34.73 42.10
N LYS A 134 71.85 34.12 40.96
CA LYS A 134 72.60 34.30 39.71
C LYS A 134 72.34 35.71 39.21
N ARG A 135 73.37 36.55 39.33
CA ARG A 135 73.45 37.95 38.91
C ARG A 135 72.89 38.09 37.48
N ARG A 136 71.65 38.60 37.35
CA ARG A 136 71.05 38.92 36.04
C ARG A 136 71.87 40.05 35.44
N ARG A 137 72.69 39.74 34.43
CA ARG A 137 73.25 40.75 33.54
C ARG A 137 72.08 41.35 32.78
N THR A 138 71.65 42.53 33.20
CA THR A 138 70.68 43.33 32.45
C THR A 138 71.31 43.64 31.10
N LEU A 139 70.75 43.10 30.03
CA LEU A 139 71.01 43.64 28.70
C LEU A 139 70.53 45.09 28.75
N SER A 140 71.46 46.03 28.58
CA SER A 140 71.17 47.45 28.59
C SER A 140 70.02 47.75 27.63
N ALA A 141 69.17 48.73 27.98
CA ALA A 141 68.05 49.19 27.14
C ALA A 141 68.46 49.52 25.68
N ALA A 142 69.76 49.74 25.44
CA ALA A 142 70.38 49.93 24.14
C ALA A 142 70.21 48.73 23.16
N TRP A 143 69.99 47.50 23.64
CA TRP A 143 69.80 46.32 22.77
C TRP A 143 68.33 45.91 22.57
N VAL A 144 67.42 46.44 23.39
CA VAL A 144 65.99 46.13 23.29
C VAL A 144 65.37 46.82 22.08
N VAL A 145 65.71 48.09 21.86
CA VAL A 145 65.22 48.89 20.72
C VAL A 145 65.59 48.28 19.37
N PRO A 146 66.85 47.91 19.07
CA PRO A 146 67.19 47.30 17.78
C PRO A 146 66.55 45.93 17.58
N LEU A 147 66.34 45.13 18.63
CA LEU A 147 65.64 43.84 18.52
C LEU A 147 64.14 44.02 18.23
N VAL A 148 63.49 45.00 18.86
CA VAL A 148 62.09 45.33 18.58
C VAL A 148 61.94 45.88 17.16
N LEU A 149 62.87 46.72 16.70
CA LEU A 149 62.88 47.21 15.32
C LEU A 149 63.13 46.07 14.31
N LEU A 150 64.00 45.11 14.62
CA LEU A 150 64.23 43.94 13.78
C LEU A 150 62.99 43.04 13.72
N ALA A 151 62.29 42.86 14.85
CA ALA A 151 61.04 42.11 14.91
C ALA A 151 59.91 42.82 14.14
N LEU A 152 59.81 44.15 14.24
CA LEU A 152 58.86 44.95 13.45
C LEU A 152 59.19 44.92 11.96
N ALA A 153 60.48 44.98 11.59
CA ALA A 153 60.91 44.88 10.21
C ALA A 153 60.65 43.48 9.63
N ALA A 154 60.95 42.43 10.39
CA ALA A 154 60.64 41.05 10.00
C ALA A 154 59.12 40.82 9.92
N GLY A 155 58.33 41.41 10.81
CA GLY A 155 56.87 41.39 10.78
C GLY A 155 56.29 42.16 9.58
N ALA A 156 56.86 43.33 9.24
CA ALA A 156 56.44 44.11 8.09
C ALA A 156 56.80 43.41 6.77
N VAL A 157 58.02 42.87 6.66
CA VAL A 157 58.43 42.07 5.50
C VAL A 157 57.60 40.79 5.41
N GLY A 158 57.37 40.09 6.51
CA GLY A 158 56.49 38.92 6.57
C GLY A 158 55.05 39.24 6.22
N GLY A 159 54.52 40.40 6.61
CA GLY A 159 53.17 40.86 6.26
C GLY A 159 53.04 41.28 4.79
N VAL A 160 54.06 41.93 4.23
CA VAL A 160 54.08 42.28 2.80
C VAL A 160 54.26 41.04 1.94
N LEU A 161 55.18 40.15 2.29
CA LEU A 161 55.38 38.89 1.56
C LEU A 161 54.18 37.95 1.73
N GLY A 162 53.61 37.90 2.93
CA GLY A 162 52.36 37.21 3.23
C GLY A 162 51.22 37.71 2.36
N SER A 163 50.97 39.02 2.32
CA SER A 163 49.88 39.59 1.50
C SER A 163 50.05 39.41 -0.01
N ARG A 164 51.30 39.30 -0.48
CA ARG A 164 51.65 39.03 -1.89
C ARG A 164 51.60 37.54 -2.26
N LEU A 165 51.75 36.65 -1.28
CA LEU A 165 51.66 35.19 -1.45
C LEU A 165 50.24 34.66 -1.16
N THR A 166 49.43 35.39 -0.39
CA THR A 166 48.00 35.09 -0.15
C THR A 166 47.07 35.76 -1.15
N THR A 167 47.58 36.29 -2.26
CA THR A 167 46.76 36.85 -3.35
C THR A 167 46.28 35.80 -4.36
N ASP A 168 46.51 34.51 -4.10
CA ASP A 168 45.74 33.46 -4.76
C ASP A 168 44.32 33.50 -4.17
N ASP A 169 43.35 33.91 -4.99
CA ASP A 169 41.89 33.82 -4.79
C ASP A 169 41.43 32.35 -4.69
N ARG A 170 42.07 31.60 -3.80
CA ARG A 170 41.80 30.22 -3.44
C ARG A 170 41.80 30.05 -1.92
N LEU A 171 41.21 31.01 -1.23
CA LEU A 171 40.24 30.57 -0.23
C LEU A 171 39.22 29.78 -1.03
N ALA A 172 39.41 28.46 -1.05
CA ALA A 172 38.39 27.55 -1.51
C ALA A 172 37.10 28.04 -0.87
N ASP A 173 36.21 28.52 -1.73
CA ASP A 173 34.84 28.80 -1.40
C ASP A 173 34.32 27.53 -0.74
N ALA A 174 34.34 27.52 0.59
CA ALA A 174 33.79 26.43 1.40
C ALA A 174 32.26 26.52 1.40
N GLY A 175 31.68 27.38 0.56
CA GLY A 175 30.31 27.26 0.10
C GLY A 175 30.12 25.90 -0.56
N LEU A 176 29.12 25.18 -0.10
CA LEU A 176 28.58 24.06 -0.87
C LEU A 176 28.32 24.57 -2.30
N PRO A 177 28.66 23.81 -3.36
CA PRO A 177 28.35 24.22 -4.72
C PRO A 177 26.83 24.37 -4.84
N VAL A 178 26.35 25.62 -4.86
CA VAL A 178 24.92 25.93 -5.02
C VAL A 178 24.65 26.11 -6.50
N ALA A 179 23.59 25.49 -7.00
CA ALA A 179 23.11 25.78 -8.34
C ALA A 179 22.86 27.30 -8.47
N PRO A 180 23.23 27.93 -9.60
CA PRO A 180 23.07 29.36 -9.77
C PRO A 180 21.61 29.76 -9.53
N VAL A 181 21.41 30.72 -8.62
CA VAL A 181 20.09 31.29 -8.33
C VAL A 181 19.59 31.96 -9.62
N GLY A 182 18.53 31.42 -10.21
CA GLY A 182 18.03 31.85 -11.52
C GLY A 182 18.20 30.84 -12.66
N ALA A 183 18.55 29.58 -12.38
CA ALA A 183 18.23 28.50 -13.31
C ALA A 183 16.76 28.62 -13.71
N ALA A 184 16.46 28.54 -15.02
CA ALA A 184 15.10 28.68 -15.54
C ALA A 184 14.14 27.81 -14.71
N PRO A 185 12.91 28.30 -14.39
CA PRO A 185 11.93 27.49 -13.68
C PRO A 185 11.85 26.11 -14.36
N VAL A 186 11.95 25.05 -13.56
CA VAL A 186 11.83 23.68 -14.11
C VAL A 186 10.46 23.59 -14.77
N GLU A 187 10.44 23.64 -16.09
CA GLU A 187 9.22 23.55 -16.87
C GLU A 187 8.67 22.14 -16.69
N ARG A 188 7.51 22.05 -16.04
CA ARG A 188 6.88 20.77 -15.75
C ARG A 188 6.07 20.37 -16.97
N ALA A 189 6.52 19.32 -17.67
CA ALA A 189 5.81 18.80 -18.82
C ALA A 189 4.35 18.49 -18.48
N ALA A 190 3.45 18.74 -19.43
CA ALA A 190 2.07 18.28 -19.33
C ALA A 190 2.04 16.76 -19.13
N GLY A 191 1.20 16.28 -18.21
CA GLY A 191 1.13 14.85 -17.83
C GLY A 191 2.23 14.38 -16.87
N SER A 192 3.15 15.25 -16.44
CA SER A 192 4.07 14.91 -15.35
C SER A 192 3.31 14.74 -14.02
N VAL A 193 3.81 13.90 -13.12
CA VAL A 193 3.22 13.69 -11.78
C VAL A 193 3.02 15.03 -11.06
N ALA A 194 3.94 15.96 -11.21
CA ALA A 194 3.84 17.28 -10.58
C ALA A 194 2.78 18.19 -11.23
N ALA A 195 2.49 18.03 -12.52
CA ALA A 195 1.38 18.73 -13.17
C ALA A 195 0.03 18.12 -12.74
N ILE A 196 -0.06 16.79 -12.67
CA ILE A 196 -1.25 16.08 -12.16
C ILE A 196 -1.52 16.49 -10.71
N ALA A 197 -0.51 16.42 -9.85
CA ALA A 197 -0.61 16.83 -8.46
C ALA A 197 -1.06 18.28 -8.31
N ALA A 198 -0.52 19.21 -9.11
CA ALA A 198 -0.94 20.60 -9.07
C ALA A 198 -2.41 20.82 -9.43
N GLY A 199 -2.98 19.97 -10.30
CA GLY A 199 -4.40 20.00 -10.65
C GLY A 199 -5.31 19.34 -9.60
N VAL A 200 -4.81 18.31 -8.91
CA VAL A 200 -5.61 17.47 -8.00
C VAL A 200 -5.57 17.97 -6.55
N LEU A 201 -4.40 18.35 -6.05
CA LEU A 201 -4.18 18.72 -4.65
C LEU A 201 -5.15 19.79 -4.11
N PRO A 202 -5.53 20.85 -4.87
CA PRO A 202 -6.48 21.86 -4.36
C PRO A 202 -7.86 21.31 -3.99
N SER A 203 -8.26 20.17 -4.57
CA SER A 203 -9.56 19.53 -4.36
C SER A 203 -9.49 18.36 -3.38
N VAL A 204 -8.31 18.02 -2.87
CA VAL A 204 -8.10 16.99 -1.85
C VAL A 204 -8.12 17.66 -0.47
N VAL A 205 -8.77 17.02 0.49
CA VAL A 205 -8.97 17.55 1.84
C VAL A 205 -8.45 16.57 2.89
N SER A 206 -8.01 17.11 4.02
CA SER A 206 -7.76 16.35 5.24
C SER A 206 -9.07 16.24 6.01
N ILE A 207 -9.39 15.05 6.52
CA ILE A 207 -10.56 14.81 7.36
C ILE A 207 -10.06 14.36 8.72
N GLN A 208 -10.46 15.10 9.75
CA GLN A 208 -10.21 14.75 11.12
C GLN A 208 -11.55 14.48 11.82
N VAL A 209 -11.60 13.38 12.55
CA VAL A 209 -12.74 13.02 13.39
C VAL A 209 -12.23 13.00 14.82
N ASP A 210 -12.79 13.87 15.64
CA ASP A 210 -12.49 13.92 17.08
C ASP A 210 -13.68 13.35 17.84
N GLY A 211 -13.42 12.41 18.75
CA GLY A 211 -14.42 11.74 19.57
C GLY A 211 -13.92 11.46 20.99
N PRO A 212 -14.78 10.90 21.87
CA PRO A 212 -14.42 10.61 23.25
C PRO A 212 -13.32 9.55 23.40
N ASP A 213 -13.19 8.64 22.42
CA ASP A 213 -12.25 7.52 22.45
C ASP A 213 -10.93 7.82 21.70
N GLY A 214 -10.79 9.01 21.11
CA GLY A 214 -9.60 9.42 20.38
C GLY A 214 -9.88 10.33 19.19
N SER A 215 -8.90 10.43 18.30
CA SER A 215 -9.07 11.08 16.99
C SER A 215 -8.64 10.12 15.88
N ALA A 216 -9.35 10.15 14.74
CA ALA A 216 -8.85 9.59 13.49
C ALA A 216 -8.64 10.68 12.46
N THR A 217 -7.75 10.36 11.52
CA THR A 217 -7.47 11.22 10.38
C THR A 217 -7.46 10.40 9.11
N GLY A 218 -7.92 11.01 8.03
CA GLY A 218 -7.92 10.45 6.69
C GLY A 218 -7.94 11.55 5.65
N SER A 219 -8.11 11.15 4.41
CA SER A 219 -8.25 12.05 3.27
C SER A 219 -9.67 11.98 2.71
N GLY A 220 -10.04 13.00 1.96
CA GLY A 220 -11.20 12.98 1.07
C GLY A 220 -10.93 13.86 -0.13
N PHE A 221 -11.92 14.02 -0.99
CA PHE A 221 -11.87 15.03 -2.05
C PHE A 221 -13.24 15.57 -2.38
N VAL A 222 -13.24 16.75 -3.01
CA VAL A 222 -14.43 17.43 -3.48
C VAL A 222 -15.06 16.63 -4.63
N LEU A 223 -16.28 16.16 -4.39
CA LEU A 223 -17.11 15.46 -5.37
C LEU A 223 -18.02 16.43 -6.13
N ARG A 224 -18.54 17.48 -5.44
CA ARG A 224 -19.44 18.48 -6.03
C ARG A 224 -19.12 19.88 -5.51
N GLY A 225 -19.26 20.88 -6.37
CA GLY A 225 -18.86 22.26 -6.08
C GLY A 225 -19.70 22.99 -5.03
N ASP A 226 -20.83 22.43 -4.64
CA ASP A 226 -21.73 22.89 -3.57
C ASP A 226 -21.47 22.18 -2.23
N GLY A 227 -20.26 21.63 -2.03
CA GLY A 227 -19.79 21.19 -0.71
C GLY A 227 -19.92 19.69 -0.41
N TYR A 228 -20.13 18.84 -1.42
CA TYR A 228 -20.12 17.38 -1.21
C TYR A 228 -18.72 16.82 -1.37
N LEU A 229 -18.31 16.03 -0.38
CA LEU A 229 -17.01 15.39 -0.30
C LEU A 229 -17.21 13.88 -0.22
N VAL A 230 -16.27 13.10 -0.74
CA VAL A 230 -16.23 11.65 -0.57
C VAL A 230 -14.97 11.24 0.18
N THR A 231 -15.12 10.21 1.02
CA THR A 231 -14.04 9.56 1.78
C THR A 231 -14.39 8.09 2.04
N ASN A 232 -13.54 7.38 2.78
CA ASN A 232 -13.84 6.04 3.25
C ASN A 232 -14.70 6.04 4.52
N ASN A 233 -15.52 5.00 4.69
CA ASN A 233 -16.33 4.84 5.89
C ASN A 233 -15.47 4.71 7.14
N HIS A 234 -14.40 3.91 7.10
CA HIS A 234 -13.54 3.70 8.28
C HIS A 234 -12.88 4.98 8.80
N VAL A 235 -12.69 6.00 7.95
CA VAL A 235 -12.16 7.31 8.36
C VAL A 235 -13.15 8.02 9.29
N ILE A 236 -14.44 7.85 9.03
CA ILE A 236 -15.53 8.52 9.77
C ILE A 236 -16.30 7.57 10.68
N ALA A 237 -15.87 6.32 10.80
CA ALA A 237 -16.65 5.27 11.46
C ALA A 237 -16.98 5.62 12.92
N GLN A 238 -16.00 6.18 13.64
CA GLN A 238 -16.12 6.60 15.04
C GLN A 238 -16.99 7.85 15.26
N ALA A 239 -17.36 8.58 14.20
CA ALA A 239 -18.27 9.73 14.29
C ALA A 239 -19.75 9.31 14.40
N ASP A 240 -20.08 8.03 14.16
CA ASP A 240 -21.48 7.61 14.18
C ASP A 240 -21.99 7.30 15.60
N GLY A 241 -23.21 7.74 15.89
CA GLY A 241 -23.92 7.46 17.13
C GLY A 241 -23.42 8.16 18.40
N ALA A 242 -22.29 8.88 18.37
CA ALA A 242 -21.73 9.56 19.53
C ALA A 242 -22.05 11.07 19.53
N ALA A 243 -22.83 11.52 20.51
CA ALA A 243 -23.27 12.91 20.68
C ALA A 243 -22.15 13.96 20.88
N SER A 244 -20.89 13.52 20.95
CA SER A 244 -19.70 14.35 21.19
C SER A 244 -18.62 14.09 20.13
N THR A 245 -19.02 13.88 18.87
CA THR A 245 -18.09 13.75 17.75
C THR A 245 -18.19 14.94 16.82
N SER A 246 -17.04 15.43 16.34
CA SER A 246 -16.97 16.50 15.33
C SER A 246 -16.12 16.03 14.16
N ILE A 247 -16.59 16.31 12.95
CA ILE A 247 -15.84 16.05 11.72
C ILE A 247 -15.35 17.39 11.19
N THR A 248 -14.04 17.58 11.20
CA THR A 248 -13.37 18.78 10.70
C THR A 248 -12.70 18.45 9.37
N VAL A 249 -12.98 19.25 8.35
CA VAL A 249 -12.37 19.17 7.03
C VAL A 249 -11.41 20.33 6.87
N THR A 250 -10.15 20.04 6.58
CA THR A 250 -9.13 21.05 6.25
C THR A 250 -8.84 21.02 4.75
N PHE A 251 -9.03 22.15 4.08
CA PHE A 251 -8.77 22.32 2.66
C PHE A 251 -7.29 22.58 2.37
N GLY A 252 -6.88 22.45 1.10
CA GLY A 252 -5.49 22.67 0.68
C GLY A 252 -4.96 24.09 0.91
N ASP A 253 -5.83 25.08 1.16
CA ASP A 253 -5.46 26.45 1.54
C ASP A 253 -5.31 26.64 3.06
N GLY A 254 -5.56 25.59 3.85
CA GLY A 254 -5.52 25.59 5.31
C GLY A 254 -6.82 26.07 5.97
N SER A 255 -7.86 26.39 5.20
CA SER A 255 -9.18 26.70 5.79
C SER A 255 -9.82 25.43 6.36
N GLU A 256 -10.51 25.57 7.48
CA GLU A 256 -11.20 24.48 8.17
C GLU A 256 -12.71 24.68 8.13
N GLN A 257 -13.46 23.59 7.98
CA GLN A 257 -14.92 23.58 7.99
C GLN A 257 -15.43 22.37 8.75
N GLU A 258 -16.53 22.56 9.48
CA GLU A 258 -17.27 21.44 10.04
C GLU A 258 -18.05 20.72 8.93
N ALA A 259 -18.07 19.39 8.98
CA ALA A 259 -18.78 18.57 8.03
C ALA A 259 -19.85 17.72 8.72
N SER A 260 -20.95 17.51 8.02
CA SER A 260 -22.01 16.57 8.40
C SER A 260 -21.95 15.33 7.52
N ILE A 261 -22.33 14.18 8.06
CA ILE A 261 -22.48 12.94 7.29
C ILE A 261 -23.79 13.03 6.51
N VAL A 262 -23.71 12.93 5.19
CA VAL A 262 -24.89 12.79 4.31
C VAL A 262 -25.40 11.36 4.32
N GLY A 263 -24.45 10.42 4.25
CA GLY A 263 -24.70 8.99 4.31
C GLY A 263 -23.37 8.23 4.23
N ARG A 264 -23.39 6.98 4.65
CA ARG A 264 -22.22 6.09 4.64
C ARG A 264 -22.64 4.66 4.37
N THR A 265 -21.66 3.81 4.06
CA THR A 265 -21.86 2.38 3.91
C THR A 265 -20.59 1.65 4.35
N ALA A 266 -20.74 0.78 5.36
CA ALA A 266 -19.66 -0.11 5.77
C ALA A 266 -19.35 -1.13 4.67
N ASP A 267 -20.38 -1.67 3.99
CA ASP A 267 -20.26 -2.68 2.94
C ASP A 267 -19.27 -2.37 1.82
N TYR A 268 -19.15 -1.09 1.45
CA TYR A 268 -18.27 -0.60 0.40
C TYR A 268 -17.13 0.29 0.93
N ASP A 269 -17.03 0.49 2.24
CA ASP A 269 -16.09 1.41 2.87
C ASP A 269 -16.16 2.83 2.27
N LEU A 270 -17.36 3.39 2.10
CA LEU A 270 -17.57 4.72 1.51
C LEU A 270 -18.45 5.60 2.40
N ALA A 271 -18.13 6.89 2.42
CA ALA A 271 -18.96 7.90 3.05
C ALA A 271 -19.00 9.19 2.22
N VAL A 272 -20.15 9.87 2.27
CA VAL A 272 -20.34 11.19 1.70
C VAL A 272 -20.55 12.19 2.83
N LEU A 273 -19.76 13.26 2.82
CA LEU A 273 -19.82 14.36 3.75
C LEU A 273 -20.33 15.62 3.07
N LYS A 274 -20.92 16.53 3.86
CA LYS A 274 -21.35 17.86 3.42
C LYS A 274 -20.75 18.94 4.31
N VAL A 275 -20.10 19.90 3.67
CA VAL A 275 -19.63 21.17 4.27
C VAL A 275 -20.48 22.34 3.78
N ASP A 276 -20.53 23.43 4.53
CA ASP A 276 -21.24 24.66 4.14
C ASP A 276 -20.34 25.63 3.35
N VAL A 277 -19.77 25.13 2.24
CA VAL A 277 -18.93 25.91 1.32
C VAL A 277 -19.38 25.69 -0.11
N GLU A 278 -19.53 26.78 -0.85
CA GLU A 278 -19.85 26.79 -2.28
C GLU A 278 -18.64 27.21 -3.12
N GLY A 279 -18.70 26.93 -4.43
CA GLY A 279 -17.65 27.30 -5.37
C GLY A 279 -16.40 26.42 -5.29
N LEU A 280 -16.51 25.25 -4.65
CA LEU A 280 -15.43 24.27 -4.63
C LEU A 280 -15.18 23.71 -6.04
N THR A 281 -13.94 23.35 -6.33
CA THR A 281 -13.58 22.69 -7.60
C THR A 281 -13.65 21.18 -7.41
N PRO A 282 -14.60 20.46 -8.02
CA PRO A 282 -14.68 19.02 -7.90
C PRO A 282 -13.60 18.31 -8.74
N LEU A 283 -13.17 17.14 -8.28
CA LEU A 283 -12.40 16.24 -9.13
C LEU A 283 -13.33 15.49 -10.08
N LEU A 284 -12.86 15.26 -11.30
CA LEU A 284 -13.59 14.47 -12.29
C LEU A 284 -13.41 12.99 -11.98
N LEU A 285 -14.52 12.24 -11.90
CA LEU A 285 -14.49 10.78 -11.85
C LEU A 285 -14.28 10.25 -13.26
N GLY A 286 -13.18 9.52 -13.47
CA GLY A 286 -12.92 8.76 -14.70
C GLY A 286 -13.72 7.46 -14.74
N ASP A 287 -13.60 6.74 -15.85
CA ASP A 287 -14.21 5.42 -16.03
C ASP A 287 -13.27 4.31 -15.55
N SER A 288 -13.54 3.73 -14.38
CA SER A 288 -12.73 2.65 -13.83
C SER A 288 -12.81 1.35 -14.63
N ASP A 289 -13.83 1.16 -15.48
CA ASP A 289 -13.97 -0.05 -16.30
C ASP A 289 -13.07 0.01 -17.56
N ALA A 290 -12.60 1.21 -17.91
CA ALA A 290 -11.65 1.44 -19.01
C ALA A 290 -10.18 1.30 -18.58
N VAL A 291 -9.91 1.21 -17.27
CA VAL A 291 -8.57 1.09 -16.72
C VAL A 291 -7.97 -0.26 -17.08
N VAL A 292 -6.68 -0.27 -17.41
CA VAL A 292 -5.92 -1.51 -17.69
C VAL A 292 -4.69 -1.63 -16.79
N VAL A 293 -4.25 -2.87 -16.60
CA VAL A 293 -2.99 -3.15 -15.87
C VAL A 293 -1.82 -2.50 -16.61
N GLY A 294 -0.98 -1.79 -15.87
CA GLY A 294 0.13 -1.01 -16.39
C GLY A 294 -0.17 0.49 -16.59
N ASP A 295 -1.42 0.92 -16.48
CA ASP A 295 -1.75 2.35 -16.52
C ASP A 295 -1.05 3.09 -15.37
N PRO A 296 -0.39 4.23 -15.64
CA PRO A 296 0.25 5.02 -14.60
C PRO A 296 -0.80 5.69 -13.71
N VAL A 297 -0.54 5.67 -12.41
CA VAL A 297 -1.43 6.24 -11.40
C VAL A 297 -0.68 7.12 -10.43
N VAL A 298 -1.42 8.05 -9.85
CA VAL A 298 -0.97 8.93 -8.78
C VAL A 298 -1.97 8.83 -7.63
N ALA A 299 -1.51 8.39 -6.46
CA ALA A 299 -2.31 8.40 -5.25
C ALA A 299 -2.04 9.69 -4.49
N VAL A 300 -3.11 10.39 -4.12
CA VAL A 300 -3.03 11.67 -3.41
C VAL A 300 -3.77 11.55 -2.08
N GLY A 301 -3.20 12.15 -1.04
CA GLY A 301 -3.83 12.31 0.26
C GLY A 301 -3.39 13.58 0.95
N ALA A 302 -4.02 13.94 2.06
CA ALA A 302 -3.69 15.08 2.90
C ALA A 302 -3.57 14.62 4.36
N PRO A 303 -2.51 13.85 4.73
CA PRO A 303 -2.34 13.40 6.10
C PRO A 303 -2.11 14.60 7.05
N LEU A 304 -2.80 14.58 8.19
CA LEU A 304 -2.55 15.48 9.34
C LEU A 304 -2.61 16.98 8.99
N GLY A 305 -3.44 17.37 8.01
CA GLY A 305 -3.61 18.78 7.63
C GLY A 305 -2.39 19.44 6.97
N LEU A 306 -1.34 18.68 6.61
CA LEU A 306 -0.17 19.20 5.91
C LEU A 306 -0.34 19.11 4.37
N ALA A 307 0.47 19.89 3.65
CA ALA A 307 0.49 19.89 2.18
C ALA A 307 0.53 18.45 1.64
N GLY A 308 -0.46 18.10 0.80
CA GLY A 308 -0.81 16.71 0.50
C GLY A 308 0.35 15.82 0.04
N THR A 309 0.28 14.55 0.44
CA THR A 309 1.20 13.49 0.04
C THR A 309 0.81 12.97 -1.34
N VAL A 310 1.79 12.89 -2.21
CA VAL A 310 1.65 12.35 -3.57
C VAL A 310 2.57 11.15 -3.71
N THR A 311 2.01 10.00 -4.07
CA THR A 311 2.76 8.80 -4.44
C THR A 311 2.36 8.39 -5.85
N THR A 312 3.23 7.68 -6.55
CA THR A 312 2.99 7.26 -7.94
C THR A 312 3.35 5.80 -8.10
N GLY A 313 2.71 5.17 -9.07
CA GLY A 313 2.87 3.77 -9.41
C GLY A 313 2.11 3.46 -10.69
N ILE A 314 1.70 2.22 -10.83
CA ILE A 314 0.84 1.72 -11.90
C ILE A 314 -0.34 0.94 -11.33
N VAL A 315 -1.31 0.64 -12.17
CA VAL A 315 -2.28 -0.41 -11.90
C VAL A 315 -1.58 -1.76 -12.00
N SER A 316 -1.48 -2.46 -10.87
CA SER A 316 -0.81 -3.76 -10.75
C SER A 316 -1.76 -4.92 -11.03
N ALA A 317 -3.03 -4.78 -10.67
CA ALA A 317 -4.08 -5.75 -10.97
C ALA A 317 -5.46 -5.09 -10.89
N LEU A 318 -6.44 -5.72 -11.52
CA LEU A 318 -7.85 -5.33 -11.45
C LEU A 318 -8.66 -6.47 -10.84
N ASN A 319 -9.86 -6.13 -10.39
CA ASN A 319 -10.84 -7.07 -9.87
C ASN A 319 -10.28 -7.92 -8.72
N ARG A 320 -9.62 -7.26 -7.76
CA ARG A 320 -9.04 -7.95 -6.62
C ARG A 320 -10.03 -8.02 -5.47
N PRO A 321 -10.50 -9.21 -5.08
CA PRO A 321 -11.30 -9.33 -3.90
C PRO A 321 -10.45 -8.98 -2.69
N VAL A 322 -10.86 -7.95 -1.96
CA VAL A 322 -10.24 -7.52 -0.71
C VAL A 322 -11.33 -7.16 0.29
N SER A 323 -10.97 -7.27 1.56
CA SER A 323 -11.80 -6.83 2.67
C SER A 323 -11.13 -5.68 3.41
N ALA A 324 -11.92 -4.69 3.83
CA ALA A 324 -11.45 -3.54 4.60
C ALA A 324 -12.27 -3.44 5.89
N GLY A 325 -11.62 -3.46 7.06
CA GLY A 325 -12.27 -3.44 8.38
C GLY A 325 -11.51 -4.32 9.38
N GLU A 326 -11.81 -4.16 10.67
CA GLU A 326 -11.20 -4.96 11.72
C GLU A 326 -11.84 -6.36 11.75
N ALA A 327 -11.01 -7.41 11.66
CA ALA A 327 -11.48 -8.80 11.56
C ALA A 327 -12.25 -9.31 12.81
N THR A 328 -12.33 -8.51 13.87
CA THR A 328 -12.99 -8.86 15.13
C THR A 328 -14.48 -8.57 15.14
N ASP A 329 -14.97 -7.65 14.30
CA ASP A 329 -16.39 -7.30 14.19
C ASP A 329 -16.85 -7.46 12.73
N SER A 330 -17.50 -8.60 12.45
CA SER A 330 -17.97 -8.98 11.12
C SER A 330 -19.04 -8.05 10.51
N GLN A 331 -19.53 -7.07 11.27
CA GLN A 331 -20.53 -6.09 10.82
C GLN A 331 -19.87 -4.86 10.15
N ASP A 332 -18.58 -4.62 10.36
CA ASP A 332 -17.87 -3.46 9.80
C ASP A 332 -16.90 -3.83 8.67
N GLN A 333 -16.97 -5.07 8.18
CA GLN A 333 -16.10 -5.56 7.12
C GLN A 333 -16.67 -5.20 5.74
N ALA A 334 -16.00 -4.28 5.04
CA ALA A 334 -16.29 -3.96 3.66
C ALA A 334 -15.76 -5.03 2.72
N PHE A 335 -16.49 -5.32 1.65
CA PHE A 335 -16.09 -6.25 0.59
C PHE A 335 -15.94 -5.49 -0.71
N ILE A 336 -14.69 -5.35 -1.17
CA ILE A 336 -14.33 -4.44 -2.26
C ILE A 336 -13.71 -5.24 -3.40
N ASN A 337 -14.22 -5.04 -4.62
CA ASN A 337 -13.56 -5.48 -5.84
C ASN A 337 -12.55 -4.43 -6.29
N ALA A 338 -11.36 -4.44 -5.69
CA ALA A 338 -10.43 -3.34 -5.74
C ALA A 338 -9.59 -3.29 -7.01
N ILE A 339 -9.16 -2.07 -7.35
CA ILE A 339 -7.98 -1.81 -8.18
C ILE A 339 -6.75 -1.98 -7.29
N GLN A 340 -5.81 -2.81 -7.71
CA GLN A 340 -4.53 -2.98 -7.02
C GLN A 340 -3.48 -2.08 -7.67
N THR A 341 -2.67 -1.41 -6.87
CA THR A 341 -1.56 -0.54 -7.33
C THR A 341 -0.30 -0.79 -6.52
N ASP A 342 0.86 -0.49 -7.10
CA ASP A 342 2.14 -0.41 -6.39
C ASP A 342 2.46 1.01 -5.90
N ALA A 343 1.60 1.99 -6.20
CA ALA A 343 1.67 3.31 -5.56
C ALA A 343 1.51 3.13 -4.05
N ALA A 344 2.37 3.79 -3.28
CA ALA A 344 2.38 3.63 -1.83
C ALA A 344 1.07 4.18 -1.22
N ILE A 345 0.27 3.29 -0.65
CA ILE A 345 -0.95 3.58 0.12
C ILE A 345 -0.65 3.33 1.61
N ASN A 346 -0.83 4.36 2.43
CA ASN A 346 -0.48 4.37 3.86
C ASN A 346 -1.60 5.08 4.65
N PRO A 347 -1.67 4.89 5.98
CA PRO A 347 -2.52 5.73 6.82
C PRO A 347 -2.35 7.21 6.49
N GLY A 348 -3.47 7.90 6.25
CA GLY A 348 -3.49 9.31 5.88
C GLY A 348 -3.67 9.63 4.39
N ASN A 349 -3.47 8.69 3.45
CA ASN A 349 -4.00 8.83 2.08
C ASN A 349 -5.26 7.99 1.82
N SER A 350 -5.67 7.17 2.78
CA SER A 350 -6.98 6.50 2.82
C SER A 350 -8.12 7.52 2.69
N GLY A 351 -9.06 7.26 1.78
CA GLY A 351 -10.17 8.15 1.42
C GLY A 351 -9.81 9.20 0.36
N GLY A 352 -8.52 9.39 0.06
CA GLY A 352 -8.04 10.27 -1.00
C GLY A 352 -8.13 9.62 -2.39
N PRO A 353 -7.97 10.40 -3.47
CA PRO A 353 -8.15 9.89 -4.82
C PRO A 353 -6.92 9.10 -5.31
N LEU A 354 -7.19 8.04 -6.08
CA LEU A 354 -6.27 7.43 -7.04
C LEU A 354 -6.62 7.99 -8.42
N VAL A 355 -5.69 8.73 -9.05
CA VAL A 355 -5.94 9.39 -10.33
C VAL A 355 -5.09 8.82 -11.47
N ASN A 356 -5.62 8.89 -12.69
CA ASN A 356 -4.91 8.50 -13.91
C ASN A 356 -3.96 9.62 -14.41
N ALA A 357 -3.30 9.38 -15.56
CA ALA A 357 -2.35 10.31 -16.18
C ALA A 357 -2.90 11.71 -16.54
N VAL A 358 -4.24 11.86 -16.61
CA VAL A 358 -4.90 13.13 -16.93
C VAL A 358 -5.55 13.78 -15.71
N GLY A 359 -5.39 13.19 -14.51
CA GLY A 359 -5.91 13.74 -13.26
C GLY A 359 -7.37 13.41 -12.97
N GLU A 360 -7.97 12.44 -13.67
CA GLU A 360 -9.30 11.93 -13.36
C GLU A 360 -9.21 10.81 -12.31
N VAL A 361 -10.13 10.81 -11.36
CA VAL A 361 -10.21 9.82 -10.28
C VAL A 361 -10.69 8.49 -10.84
N ILE A 362 -9.85 7.46 -10.76
CA ILE A 362 -10.19 6.09 -11.14
C ILE A 362 -10.49 5.20 -9.92
N GLY A 363 -10.18 5.68 -8.72
CA GLY A 363 -10.60 5.03 -7.48
C GLY A 363 -10.31 5.84 -6.22
N ILE A 364 -10.68 5.27 -5.07
CA ILE A 364 -10.46 5.84 -3.74
C ILE A 364 -9.51 4.94 -2.96
N ASN A 365 -8.37 5.48 -2.56
CA ASN A 365 -7.34 4.73 -1.84
C ASN A 365 -7.91 4.18 -0.53
N SER A 366 -7.72 2.89 -0.25
CA SER A 366 -8.07 2.28 1.03
C SER A 366 -6.83 1.63 1.64
N ALA A 367 -6.32 2.22 2.73
CA ALA A 367 -5.08 1.78 3.38
C ALA A 367 -5.25 0.54 4.28
N ILE A 368 -6.49 0.17 4.58
CA ILE A 368 -6.83 -0.97 5.44
C ILE A 368 -7.30 -2.20 4.66
N ALA A 369 -7.44 -2.07 3.33
CA ALA A 369 -7.86 -3.17 2.49
C ALA A 369 -6.78 -4.26 2.41
N GLN A 370 -7.18 -5.51 2.64
CA GLN A 370 -6.30 -6.67 2.59
C GLN A 370 -6.95 -7.80 1.77
N PRO A 371 -6.15 -8.65 1.08
CA PRO A 371 -6.68 -9.87 0.47
C PRO A 371 -7.34 -10.78 1.52
N PRO A 372 -8.41 -11.52 1.16
CA PRO A 372 -9.03 -12.51 2.04
C PRO A 372 -8.00 -13.48 2.61
N GLY A 373 -8.09 -13.79 3.91
CA GLY A 373 -7.17 -14.68 4.61
C GLY A 373 -5.78 -14.09 4.94
N SER A 374 -5.51 -12.82 4.63
CA SER A 374 -4.29 -12.12 5.08
C SER A 374 -4.40 -11.66 6.54
N LEU A 375 -3.40 -11.99 7.35
CA LEU A 375 -3.25 -11.56 8.75
C LEU A 375 -2.17 -10.47 8.93
N SER A 376 -1.79 -9.79 7.85
CA SER A 376 -0.64 -8.87 7.89
C SER A 376 -1.01 -7.57 8.59
N THR A 377 -0.65 -7.45 9.87
CA THR A 377 -0.73 -6.24 10.71
C THR A 377 0.47 -5.29 10.53
N VAL A 378 1.25 -5.46 9.46
CA VAL A 378 2.43 -4.63 9.22
C VAL A 378 1.96 -3.23 8.81
N GLY A 379 2.04 -2.28 9.75
CA GLY A 379 1.73 -0.88 9.50
C GLY A 379 2.70 -0.26 8.50
N GLY A 380 2.30 -0.24 7.23
CA GLY A 380 3.05 0.41 6.16
C GLY A 380 2.86 -0.27 4.80
N SER A 381 2.92 0.52 3.73
CA SER A 381 2.82 0.03 2.36
C SER A 381 4.00 -0.88 2.02
N ILE A 382 3.70 -2.09 1.59
CA ILE A 382 4.68 -3.05 1.05
C ILE A 382 4.74 -3.05 -0.48
N GLY A 383 4.26 -1.97 -1.11
CA GLY A 383 4.03 -1.92 -2.56
C GLY A 383 2.76 -2.67 -3.00
N LEU A 384 1.84 -2.90 -2.06
CA LEU A 384 0.52 -3.46 -2.30
C LEU A 384 -0.53 -2.49 -1.77
N GLY A 385 -1.04 -1.64 -2.65
CA GLY A 385 -2.12 -0.70 -2.39
C GLY A 385 -3.41 -1.13 -3.07
N PHE A 386 -4.55 -0.71 -2.52
CA PHE A 386 -5.87 -0.98 -3.06
C PHE A 386 -6.69 0.29 -3.15
N ALA A 387 -7.56 0.35 -4.15
CA ALA A 387 -8.52 1.43 -4.31
C ALA A 387 -9.91 0.92 -4.73
N ILE A 388 -10.96 1.56 -4.19
CA ILE A 388 -12.35 1.32 -4.57
C ILE A 388 -12.58 1.95 -5.96
N PRO A 389 -13.05 1.21 -6.99
CA PRO A 389 -13.21 1.73 -8.34
C PRO A 389 -14.16 2.94 -8.44
N SER A 390 -13.82 3.95 -9.25
CA SER A 390 -14.62 5.18 -9.39
C SER A 390 -16.07 4.95 -9.85
N ASN A 391 -16.35 3.93 -10.66
CA ASN A 391 -17.72 3.59 -11.05
C ASN A 391 -18.56 3.08 -9.87
N GLN A 392 -17.94 2.36 -8.93
CA GLN A 392 -18.60 1.98 -7.67
C GLN A 392 -18.88 3.22 -6.83
N VAL A 393 -17.87 4.09 -6.69
CA VAL A 393 -17.98 5.36 -5.94
C VAL A 393 -19.11 6.21 -6.47
N ARG A 394 -19.20 6.42 -7.79
CA ARG A 394 -20.24 7.23 -8.42
C ARG A 394 -21.63 6.73 -8.03
N ARG A 395 -21.90 5.42 -8.21
CA ARG A 395 -23.19 4.81 -7.89
C ARG A 395 -23.54 4.95 -6.42
N THR A 396 -22.60 4.62 -5.53
CA THR A 396 -22.83 4.69 -4.09
C THR A 396 -23.02 6.12 -3.62
N ALA A 397 -22.18 7.07 -4.06
CA ALA A 397 -22.29 8.46 -3.67
C ALA A 397 -23.61 9.09 -4.15
N ASP A 398 -24.04 8.82 -5.39
CA ASP A 398 -25.34 9.28 -5.89
C ASP A 398 -26.49 8.78 -5.00
N GLN A 399 -26.49 7.49 -4.63
CA GLN A 399 -27.51 6.92 -3.75
C GLN A 399 -27.49 7.54 -2.35
N LEU A 400 -26.31 7.72 -1.75
CA LEU A 400 -26.16 8.35 -0.44
C LEU A 400 -26.64 9.80 -0.46
N ILE A 401 -26.33 10.55 -1.52
CA ILE A 401 -26.75 11.94 -1.69
C ILE A 401 -28.27 12.05 -1.86
N GLU A 402 -28.88 11.17 -2.65
CA GLU A 402 -30.31 11.24 -2.98
C GLU A 402 -31.20 10.64 -1.90
N LYS A 403 -30.79 9.53 -1.29
CA LYS A 403 -31.64 8.70 -0.43
C LYS A 403 -31.13 8.59 1.00
N GLY A 404 -29.89 8.99 1.27
CA GLY A 404 -29.20 8.76 2.55
C GLY A 404 -28.73 7.31 2.76
N ILE A 405 -29.09 6.38 1.86
CA ILE A 405 -28.78 4.96 1.97
C ILE A 405 -28.35 4.41 0.60
N ALA A 406 -27.33 3.56 0.60
CA ALA A 406 -26.86 2.86 -0.59
C ALA A 406 -27.43 1.45 -0.65
N THR A 407 -27.26 0.79 -1.79
CA THR A 407 -27.68 -0.60 -1.99
C THR A 407 -26.57 -1.41 -2.65
N TYR A 408 -26.55 -2.72 -2.41
CA TYR A 408 -25.63 -3.67 -3.05
C TYR A 408 -26.38 -4.84 -3.68
N PRO A 409 -25.81 -5.50 -4.70
CA PRO A 409 -26.43 -6.65 -5.33
C PRO A 409 -26.39 -7.87 -4.42
N ILE A 410 -27.48 -8.65 -4.42
CA ILE A 410 -27.59 -9.87 -3.63
C ILE A 410 -28.09 -11.05 -4.47
N ILE A 411 -27.70 -12.26 -4.05
CA ILE A 411 -28.35 -13.51 -4.47
C ILE A 411 -29.34 -14.04 -3.42
N GLY A 412 -29.26 -13.59 -2.16
CA GLY A 412 -30.18 -13.99 -1.09
C GLY A 412 -29.91 -15.39 -0.52
N VAL A 413 -28.64 -15.68 -0.19
CA VAL A 413 -28.23 -16.92 0.49
C VAL A 413 -27.38 -16.62 1.71
N LEU A 414 -27.41 -17.51 2.70
CA LEU A 414 -26.43 -17.57 3.79
C LEU A 414 -25.35 -18.59 3.42
N LEU A 415 -24.09 -18.25 3.66
CA LEU A 415 -22.95 -19.13 3.37
C LEU A 415 -22.53 -19.89 4.64
N ASP A 416 -22.11 -21.14 4.50
CA ASP A 416 -21.50 -21.89 5.62
C ASP A 416 -19.99 -21.61 5.67
N GLN A 417 -19.61 -20.72 6.59
CA GLN A 417 -18.21 -20.34 6.82
C GLN A 417 -17.32 -21.50 7.31
N ARG A 418 -17.91 -22.65 7.70
CA ARG A 418 -17.17 -23.82 8.19
C ARG A 418 -16.94 -24.86 7.09
N TYR A 419 -17.52 -24.66 5.91
CA TYR A 419 -17.32 -25.56 4.79
C TYR A 419 -15.86 -25.51 4.31
N SER A 420 -15.26 -26.68 4.12
CA SER A 420 -13.85 -26.84 3.73
C SER A 420 -13.67 -27.70 2.48
N GLY A 421 -14.77 -28.00 1.79
CA GLY A 421 -14.73 -28.69 0.51
C GLY A 421 -14.40 -27.73 -0.65
N GLU A 422 -14.38 -28.29 -1.86
CA GLU A 422 -14.25 -27.49 -3.07
C GLU A 422 -15.51 -26.64 -3.27
N GLY A 423 -15.33 -25.33 -3.41
CA GLY A 423 -16.42 -24.37 -3.60
C GLY A 423 -16.86 -23.67 -2.33
N VAL A 424 -17.95 -22.92 -2.42
CA VAL A 424 -18.59 -22.20 -1.33
C VAL A 424 -19.96 -22.79 -1.08
N GLN A 425 -20.22 -23.30 0.12
CA GLN A 425 -21.49 -23.94 0.45
C GLN A 425 -22.53 -22.93 0.93
N VAL A 426 -23.74 -23.02 0.38
CA VAL A 426 -24.94 -22.41 0.95
C VAL A 426 -25.29 -23.16 2.24
N SER A 427 -25.49 -22.43 3.33
CA SER A 427 -25.82 -23.00 4.63
C SER A 427 -26.97 -24.00 4.52
N ALA A 428 -26.86 -25.13 5.23
CA ALA A 428 -27.96 -26.07 5.36
C ALA A 428 -28.93 -25.66 6.48
N ASP A 429 -28.41 -24.93 7.47
CA ASP A 429 -29.10 -24.57 8.70
C ASP A 429 -29.47 -23.09 8.75
N VAL A 430 -30.55 -22.79 9.48
CA VAL A 430 -30.95 -21.43 9.85
C VAL A 430 -29.85 -20.80 10.70
N GLN A 431 -29.41 -19.59 10.35
CA GLN A 431 -28.43 -18.83 11.12
C GLN A 431 -29.06 -17.53 11.61
N ASP A 432 -29.00 -17.26 12.91
CA ASP A 432 -29.56 -16.04 13.53
C ASP A 432 -31.02 -15.74 13.15
N GLY A 433 -31.84 -16.80 13.03
CA GLY A 433 -33.25 -16.69 12.63
C GLY A 433 -33.48 -16.41 11.14
N ARG A 434 -32.42 -16.31 10.33
CA ARG A 434 -32.49 -16.14 8.87
C ARG A 434 -32.48 -17.50 8.17
N GLN A 435 -33.37 -17.64 7.19
CA GLN A 435 -33.42 -18.83 6.35
C GLN A 435 -32.17 -18.91 5.45
N PRO A 436 -31.62 -20.10 5.19
CA PRO A 436 -30.41 -20.23 4.37
C PRO A 436 -30.55 -19.71 2.95
N VAL A 437 -31.76 -19.74 2.41
CA VAL A 437 -32.13 -19.10 1.15
C VAL A 437 -33.32 -18.20 1.42
N THR A 438 -33.25 -16.95 0.96
CA THR A 438 -34.33 -15.97 1.12
C THR A 438 -35.53 -16.36 0.27
N ALA A 439 -36.70 -16.53 0.91
CA ALA A 439 -37.95 -16.83 0.22
C ALA A 439 -38.31 -15.74 -0.79
N GLY A 440 -38.65 -16.13 -2.02
CA GLY A 440 -38.89 -15.25 -3.17
C GLY A 440 -37.64 -14.57 -3.75
N GLY A 441 -36.47 -14.76 -3.12
CA GLY A 441 -35.22 -14.10 -3.50
C GLY A 441 -34.59 -14.67 -4.78
N PRO A 442 -33.50 -14.05 -5.27
CA PRO A 442 -32.84 -14.45 -6.52
C PRO A 442 -32.42 -15.93 -6.56
N ALA A 443 -31.78 -16.42 -5.49
CA ALA A 443 -31.30 -17.78 -5.40
C ALA A 443 -32.43 -18.81 -5.41
N GLU A 444 -33.51 -18.58 -4.65
CA GLU A 444 -34.68 -19.46 -4.67
C GLU A 444 -35.33 -19.49 -6.06
N ARG A 445 -35.54 -18.31 -6.68
CA ARG A 445 -36.09 -18.20 -8.04
C ARG A 445 -35.24 -18.92 -9.08
N ALA A 446 -33.93 -18.99 -8.85
CA ALA A 446 -32.99 -19.69 -9.72
C ALA A 446 -32.85 -21.19 -9.39
N GLY A 447 -33.51 -21.67 -8.33
CA GLY A 447 -33.49 -23.08 -7.91
C GLY A 447 -32.21 -23.49 -7.18
N ILE A 448 -31.62 -22.57 -6.40
CA ILE A 448 -30.55 -22.85 -5.44
C ILE A 448 -31.19 -23.22 -4.10
N HIS A 449 -30.70 -24.28 -3.47
CA HIS A 449 -31.25 -24.86 -2.25
C HIS A 449 -30.22 -24.85 -1.10
N PRO A 450 -30.67 -24.94 0.16
CA PRO A 450 -29.77 -25.16 1.29
C PRO A 450 -28.86 -26.38 1.08
N GLY A 451 -27.57 -26.23 1.39
CA GLY A 451 -26.55 -27.27 1.21
C GLY A 451 -25.93 -27.36 -0.20
N ASP A 452 -26.47 -26.64 -1.19
CA ASP A 452 -25.85 -26.51 -2.51
C ASP A 452 -24.45 -25.89 -2.40
N VAL A 453 -23.51 -26.34 -3.25
CA VAL A 453 -22.14 -25.84 -3.27
C VAL A 453 -21.89 -25.07 -4.56
N ILE A 454 -21.56 -23.79 -4.46
CA ILE A 454 -21.24 -22.91 -5.56
C ILE A 454 -19.76 -23.11 -5.90
N LEU A 455 -19.49 -23.61 -7.09
CA LEU A 455 -18.15 -23.94 -7.58
C LEU A 455 -17.54 -22.82 -8.41
N ALA A 456 -18.36 -22.04 -9.12
CA ALA A 456 -17.89 -20.94 -9.95
C ALA A 456 -18.97 -19.84 -10.14
N ILE A 457 -18.51 -18.62 -10.43
CA ILE A 457 -19.31 -17.46 -10.84
C ILE A 457 -18.81 -16.92 -12.19
N ASP A 458 -19.68 -16.89 -13.20
CA ASP A 458 -19.36 -16.49 -14.58
C ASP A 458 -18.11 -17.20 -15.14
N GLY A 459 -17.99 -18.50 -14.84
CA GLY A 459 -16.86 -19.34 -15.24
C GLY A 459 -15.59 -19.17 -14.42
N ARG A 460 -15.55 -18.26 -13.43
CA ARG A 460 -14.44 -18.13 -12.47
C ARG A 460 -14.68 -19.06 -11.27
N PRO A 461 -13.79 -20.03 -11.00
CA PRO A 461 -13.89 -20.86 -9.80
C PRO A 461 -13.91 -19.98 -8.55
N VAL A 462 -14.69 -20.39 -7.55
CA VAL A 462 -14.68 -19.77 -6.23
C VAL A 462 -14.33 -20.81 -5.19
N THR A 463 -13.44 -20.46 -4.26
CA THR A 463 -13.02 -21.39 -3.19
C THR A 463 -13.22 -20.83 -1.80
N ASP A 464 -13.56 -19.55 -1.71
CA ASP A 464 -13.68 -18.82 -0.46
C ASP A 464 -15.01 -18.02 -0.43
N PRO A 465 -15.74 -18.01 0.69
CA PRO A 465 -16.97 -17.23 0.83
C PRO A 465 -16.79 -15.74 0.51
N ASP A 466 -15.69 -15.12 0.93
CA ASP A 466 -15.42 -13.70 0.72
C ASP A 466 -15.18 -13.41 -0.77
N GLU A 467 -14.50 -14.33 -1.48
CA GLU A 467 -14.32 -14.25 -2.92
C GLU A 467 -15.66 -14.24 -3.66
N LEU A 468 -16.59 -15.13 -3.28
CA LEU A 468 -17.94 -15.16 -3.86
C LEU A 468 -18.70 -13.87 -3.55
N ILE A 469 -18.66 -13.39 -2.30
CA ILE A 469 -19.32 -12.14 -1.89
C ILE A 469 -18.80 -10.97 -2.73
N VAL A 470 -17.48 -10.81 -2.83
CA VAL A 470 -16.89 -9.72 -3.63
C VAL A 470 -17.25 -9.86 -5.11
N ALA A 471 -17.20 -11.07 -5.67
CA ALA A 471 -17.54 -11.28 -7.07
C ALA A 471 -19.00 -10.91 -7.40
N ILE A 472 -19.92 -11.12 -6.46
CA ILE A 472 -21.32 -10.68 -6.56
C ILE A 472 -21.40 -9.15 -6.41
N ARG A 473 -20.74 -8.57 -5.39
CA ARG A 473 -20.74 -7.12 -5.12
C ARG A 473 -20.09 -6.27 -6.22
N ALA A 474 -19.24 -6.88 -7.05
CA ALA A 474 -18.67 -6.27 -8.25
C ALA A 474 -19.70 -6.04 -9.38
N ARG A 475 -20.90 -6.60 -9.26
CA ARG A 475 -21.97 -6.47 -10.26
C ARG A 475 -22.90 -5.30 -9.93
N THR A 476 -23.92 -5.12 -10.77
CA THR A 476 -25.00 -4.17 -10.54
C THR A 476 -26.27 -4.93 -10.17
N PRO A 477 -27.10 -4.41 -9.24
CA PRO A 477 -28.45 -4.92 -9.07
C PRO A 477 -29.18 -4.99 -10.42
N GLY A 478 -29.87 -6.10 -10.67
CA GLY A 478 -30.52 -6.39 -11.95
C GLY A 478 -29.66 -7.14 -12.96
N ASP A 479 -28.33 -7.20 -12.79
CA ASP A 479 -27.45 -8.03 -13.64
C ASP A 479 -27.81 -9.51 -13.50
N THR A 480 -27.55 -10.29 -14.56
CA THR A 480 -27.68 -11.74 -14.53
C THR A 480 -26.30 -12.39 -14.53
N ILE A 481 -26.01 -13.18 -13.51
CA ILE A 481 -24.79 -13.97 -13.39
C ILE A 481 -25.08 -15.45 -13.63
N VAL A 482 -24.05 -16.22 -13.98
CA VAL A 482 -24.11 -17.68 -14.06
C VAL A 482 -23.35 -18.29 -12.89
N LEU A 483 -24.03 -19.07 -12.05
CA LEU A 483 -23.40 -19.86 -11.00
C LEU A 483 -23.29 -21.31 -11.44
N HIS A 484 -22.10 -21.90 -11.33
CA HIS A 484 -21.92 -23.35 -11.43
C HIS A 484 -22.15 -23.95 -10.05
N VAL A 485 -23.19 -24.78 -9.90
CA VAL A 485 -23.68 -25.25 -8.61
C VAL A 485 -23.72 -26.77 -8.57
N ARG A 486 -23.19 -27.34 -7.49
CA ARG A 486 -23.29 -28.75 -7.13
C ARG A 486 -24.38 -28.98 -6.09
N SER A 487 -25.38 -29.78 -6.44
CA SER A 487 -26.43 -30.28 -5.54
C SER A 487 -26.28 -31.78 -5.35
N GLY A 488 -25.76 -32.21 -4.19
CA GLY A 488 -25.42 -33.61 -3.95
C GLY A 488 -24.36 -34.10 -4.95
N SER A 489 -24.71 -35.02 -5.84
CA SER A 489 -23.82 -35.58 -6.86
C SER A 489 -23.97 -34.95 -8.25
N SER A 490 -24.88 -33.99 -8.43
CA SER A 490 -25.17 -33.37 -9.73
C SER A 490 -24.67 -31.94 -9.77
N GLU A 491 -24.09 -31.54 -10.91
CA GLU A 491 -23.62 -30.18 -11.18
C GLU A 491 -24.47 -29.54 -12.28
N ARG A 492 -24.76 -28.25 -12.17
CA ARG A 492 -25.52 -27.49 -13.17
C ARG A 492 -25.14 -26.01 -13.17
N ASP A 493 -25.31 -25.37 -14.32
CA ASP A 493 -25.25 -23.92 -14.43
C ASP A 493 -26.63 -23.31 -14.16
N VAL A 494 -26.65 -22.29 -13.30
CA VAL A 494 -27.85 -21.59 -12.85
C VAL A 494 -27.71 -20.11 -13.17
N ARG A 495 -28.68 -19.54 -13.88
CA ARG A 495 -28.74 -18.09 -14.12
C ARG A 495 -29.45 -17.41 -12.96
N VAL A 496 -28.77 -16.49 -12.29
CA VAL A 496 -29.31 -15.73 -11.16
C VAL A 496 -29.37 -14.27 -11.54
N LYS A 497 -30.57 -13.68 -11.52
CA LYS A 497 -30.74 -12.24 -11.67
C LYS A 497 -30.65 -11.58 -10.30
N LEU A 498 -29.65 -10.74 -10.10
CA LEU A 498 -29.36 -10.09 -8.82
C LEU A 498 -30.48 -9.12 -8.44
N ASP A 499 -30.89 -9.16 -7.17
CA ASP A 499 -31.73 -8.11 -6.56
C ASP A 499 -30.84 -7.12 -5.79
N GLU A 500 -31.43 -6.12 -5.15
CA GLU A 500 -30.74 -5.16 -4.28
C GLU A 500 -31.10 -5.38 -2.80
N SER A 501 -30.13 -5.14 -1.93
CA SER A 501 -30.32 -4.97 -0.49
C SER A 501 -29.82 -3.60 -0.07
N PRO A 502 -30.49 -2.90 0.86
CA PRO A 502 -29.93 -1.72 1.50
C PRO A 502 -28.62 -2.06 2.21
N THR A 503 -27.67 -1.12 2.19
CA THR A 503 -26.50 -1.11 3.07
C THR A 503 -26.91 -0.70 4.47
N ASP A 504 -26.10 -1.07 5.46
CA ASP A 504 -26.35 -0.77 6.88
C ASP A 504 -26.45 0.73 7.23
#